data_AF-A0AA35W341-F1
#
_entry.id   AF-A0AA35W341-F1
#
_cell.length_a   1.000
_cell.length_b   1.000
_cell.length_c   1.000
_cell.angle_alpha   90.00
_cell.angle_beta   90.00
_cell.angle_gamma   90.00
#
_symmetry.space_group_name_H-M   'P 1'
#
loop_
_entity.id
_entity.type
_entity.pdbx_description
1 polymer ?
#
loop_
_entity_poly.entity_id
_entity_poly.type
_entity_poly.pdbx_seq_one_letter_code
_entity_poly.pdbx_strand_id
1 'polypeptide(L)'
;MVLAYNDSAGISARFNLNVLVMLNRELGADFDVSNFTHSPVWNAENSGVESHIRANKGMTVSLPGLGTSIELGEGEGIFPAISCKFTREGVTRELGDVGLEVTQWYTDSAAMYGVLVAAQKN
;
A
#
# COMPACT_ATOMS: atom_id res chain seq x y z
N MET A 1 -0.40 12.31 6.97
CA MET A 1 0.18 11.02 6.53
C MET A 1 0.08 10.78 5.03
N VAL A 2 -1.06 11.07 4.39
CA VAL A 2 -1.24 10.86 2.93
C VAL A 2 -0.18 11.57 2.07
N LEU A 3 0.28 12.76 2.46
CA LEU A 3 1.30 13.51 1.69
C LEU A 3 2.62 12.76 1.44
N ALA A 4 3.02 11.86 2.35
CA ALA A 4 4.21 11.02 2.15
C ALA A 4 4.03 9.98 1.03
N TYR A 5 2.79 9.76 0.59
CA TYR A 5 2.40 8.82 -0.46
C TYR A 5 1.80 9.53 -1.67
N ASN A 6 1.67 10.86 -1.65
CA ASN A 6 1.12 11.67 -2.73
C ASN A 6 1.99 12.92 -2.94
N ASP A 7 3.24 12.70 -3.33
CA ASP A 7 4.16 13.80 -3.57
C ASP A 7 3.76 14.62 -4.81
N SER A 8 4.00 15.94 -4.75
CA SER A 8 3.65 16.87 -5.82
C SER A 8 4.45 16.67 -7.11
N ALA A 9 5.57 15.95 -7.05
CA ALA A 9 6.36 15.60 -8.22
C ALA A 9 5.81 14.38 -8.98
N GLY A 10 4.77 13.73 -8.45
CA GLY A 10 4.10 12.58 -9.09
C GLY A 10 4.91 11.29 -9.06
N ILE A 11 5.94 11.20 -8.22
CA ILE A 11 6.82 10.02 -8.14
C ILE A 11 6.06 8.83 -7.56
N SER A 12 5.32 9.05 -6.47
CA SER A 12 4.48 8.03 -5.81
C SER A 12 3.37 7.54 -6.74
N ALA A 13 2.75 8.45 -7.50
CA ALA A 13 1.75 8.09 -8.52
C ALA A 13 2.34 7.19 -9.60
N ARG A 14 3.51 7.57 -10.15
CA ARG A 14 4.21 6.76 -11.16
C ARG A 14 4.62 5.40 -10.61
N PHE A 15 5.13 5.35 -9.38
CA PHE A 15 5.48 4.11 -8.71
C PHE A 15 4.27 3.18 -8.55
N ASN A 16 3.15 3.70 -8.06
CA ASN A 16 1.95 2.91 -7.82
C ASN A 16 1.34 2.40 -9.14
N LEU A 17 1.21 3.26 -10.15
CA LEU A 17 0.67 2.89 -11.47
C LEU A 17 1.56 1.92 -12.25
N ASN A 18 2.85 1.82 -11.91
CA ASN A 18 3.79 0.89 -12.55
C ASN A 18 3.37 -0.58 -12.39
N VAL A 19 2.54 -0.93 -11.40
CA VAL A 19 1.99 -2.28 -11.30
C VAL A 19 1.19 -2.66 -12.54
N LEU A 20 0.45 -1.72 -13.14
CA LEU A 20 -0.32 -1.96 -14.36
C LEU A 20 0.60 -2.20 -15.57
N VAL A 21 1.69 -1.43 -15.67
CA VAL A 21 2.72 -1.63 -16.70
C VAL A 21 3.39 -2.99 -16.55
N MET A 22 3.66 -3.41 -15.32
CA MET A 22 4.19 -4.75 -15.04
C MET A 22 3.21 -5.83 -15.47
N LEU A 23 1.92 -5.70 -15.12
CA LEU A 23 0.89 -6.67 -15.55
C LEU A 23 0.76 -6.73 -17.07
N ASN A 24 0.86 -5.60 -17.78
CA ASN A 24 0.89 -5.58 -19.24
C ASN A 24 2.06 -6.40 -19.80
N ARG A 25 3.24 -6.27 -19.19
CA ARG A 25 4.45 -6.98 -19.62
C ARG A 25 4.40 -8.47 -19.27
N GLU A 26 4.03 -8.83 -18.04
CA GLU A 26 4.12 -10.20 -17.53
C GLU A 26 2.92 -11.07 -17.95
N LEU A 27 1.73 -10.48 -18.08
CA LEU A 27 0.50 -11.22 -18.42
C LEU A 27 -0.04 -10.89 -19.82
N GLY A 28 0.66 -10.05 -20.59
CA GLY A 28 0.14 -9.55 -21.87
C GLY A 28 -1.13 -8.71 -21.72
N ALA A 29 -1.36 -8.14 -20.53
CA ALA A 29 -2.53 -7.33 -20.26
C ALA A 29 -2.54 -6.02 -21.08
N ASP A 30 -3.70 -5.40 -21.23
CA ASP A 30 -3.90 -4.20 -22.04
C ASP A 30 -4.36 -2.98 -21.24
N PHE A 31 -3.90 -2.83 -19.99
CA PHE A 31 -4.17 -1.63 -19.19
C PHE A 31 -3.65 -0.37 -19.89
N ASP A 32 -4.56 0.53 -20.28
CA ASP A 32 -4.20 1.91 -20.61
C ASP A 32 -4.08 2.74 -19.32
N VAL A 33 -2.85 2.89 -18.86
CA VAL A 33 -2.48 3.55 -17.59
C VAL A 33 -3.02 4.99 -17.52
N SER A 34 -3.24 5.67 -18.65
CA SER A 34 -3.78 7.04 -18.67
C SER A 34 -5.23 7.12 -18.17
N ASN A 35 -5.96 5.99 -18.18
CA ASN A 35 -7.32 5.90 -17.65
C ASN A 35 -7.33 5.58 -16.13
N PHE A 36 -6.20 5.69 -15.43
CA PHE A 36 -6.13 5.41 -14.01
C PHE A 36 -5.53 6.58 -13.22
N THR A 37 -6.09 6.81 -12.03
CA THR A 37 -5.62 7.85 -11.10
C THR A 37 -5.11 7.21 -9.82
N HIS A 38 -3.91 7.61 -9.39
CA HIS A 38 -3.40 7.29 -8.07
C HIS A 38 -4.16 8.08 -6.99
N SER A 39 -4.69 7.39 -5.99
CA SER A 39 -5.52 7.99 -4.94
C SER A 39 -5.20 7.35 -3.57
N PRO A 40 -4.12 7.76 -2.90
CA PRO A 40 -3.78 7.20 -1.60
C PRO A 40 -4.75 7.72 -0.53
N VAL A 41 -5.20 6.83 0.34
CA VAL A 41 -6.19 7.12 1.37
C VAL A 41 -5.61 6.79 2.74
N TRP A 42 -5.85 7.64 3.73
CA TRP A 42 -5.63 7.28 5.13
C TRP A 42 -6.83 6.51 5.64
N ASN A 43 -6.64 5.23 5.98
CA ASN A 43 -7.62 4.42 6.66
C ASN A 43 -7.37 4.49 8.18
N ALA A 44 -8.23 5.22 8.90
CA ALA A 44 -8.11 5.40 10.34
C ALA A 44 -8.43 4.12 11.13
N GLU A 45 -9.36 3.30 10.64
CA GLU A 45 -9.78 2.04 11.29
C GLU A 45 -8.61 1.05 11.32
N ASN A 46 -7.90 0.93 10.19
CA ASN A 46 -6.75 0.04 10.06
C ASN A 46 -5.41 0.70 10.37
N SER A 47 -5.42 1.97 10.82
CA SER A 47 -4.22 2.76 11.10
C SER A 47 -3.18 2.68 9.98
N GLY A 48 -3.60 2.82 8.72
CA GLY A 48 -2.73 2.60 7.56
C GLY A 48 -2.97 3.57 6.42
N VAL A 49 -1.92 3.83 5.64
CA VAL A 49 -2.10 4.44 4.31
C VAL A 49 -2.32 3.32 3.31
N GLU A 50 -3.42 3.45 2.58
CA GLU A 50 -3.85 2.56 1.53
C GLU A 50 -3.49 3.19 0.17
N SER A 51 -2.72 2.48 -0.66
CA SER A 51 -2.45 2.93 -2.03
C SER A 51 -3.58 2.46 -2.94
N HIS A 52 -4.44 3.36 -3.43
CA HIS A 52 -5.46 3.00 -4.42
C HIS A 52 -5.05 3.47 -5.82
N ILE A 53 -5.49 2.70 -6.81
CA ILE A 53 -5.51 3.08 -8.22
C ILE A 53 -6.98 3.05 -8.64
N ARG A 54 -7.51 4.16 -9.15
CA ARG A 54 -8.92 4.30 -9.52
C ARG A 54 -9.08 4.35 -11.03
N ALA A 55 -10.01 3.57 -11.58
CA ALA A 55 -10.40 3.68 -12.97
C ALA A 55 -11.14 5.01 -13.20
N ASN A 56 -10.74 5.77 -14.22
CA ASN A 56 -11.35 7.06 -14.56
C ASN A 56 -12.62 6.92 -15.41
N LYS A 57 -12.91 5.70 -15.88
CA LYS A 57 -14.08 5.34 -16.68
C LYS A 57 -14.32 3.83 -16.60
N GLY A 58 -15.50 3.38 -17.00
CA GLY A 58 -15.76 1.95 -17.20
C GLY A 58 -14.90 1.36 -18.33
N MET A 59 -14.34 0.17 -18.12
CA MET A 59 -13.54 -0.54 -19.12
C MET A 59 -13.49 -2.05 -18.88
N THR A 60 -13.15 -2.80 -19.92
CA THR A 60 -12.77 -4.21 -19.83
C THR A 60 -11.27 -4.31 -20.12
N VAL A 61 -10.52 -5.00 -19.28
CA VAL A 61 -9.09 -5.25 -19.45
C VAL A 61 -8.88 -6.73 -19.73
N SER A 62 -8.24 -7.04 -20.85
CA SER A 62 -7.85 -8.39 -21.22
C SER A 62 -6.60 -8.81 -20.44
N LEU A 63 -6.57 -10.06 -19.98
CA LEU A 63 -5.44 -10.68 -19.28
C LEU A 63 -5.10 -12.03 -19.94
N PRO A 64 -4.51 -12.03 -21.16
CA PRO A 64 -4.27 -13.25 -21.93
C PRO A 64 -3.40 -14.29 -21.19
N GLY A 65 -2.41 -13.85 -20.41
CA GLY A 65 -1.58 -14.73 -19.59
C GLY A 65 -2.34 -15.52 -18.52
N LEU A 66 -3.58 -15.10 -18.21
CA LEU A 66 -4.50 -15.79 -17.31
C LEU A 66 -5.72 -16.37 -18.06
N GLY A 67 -5.80 -16.20 -19.39
CA GLY A 67 -6.93 -16.65 -20.19
C GLY A 67 -8.27 -16.01 -19.82
N THR A 68 -8.25 -14.78 -19.31
CA THR A 68 -9.45 -14.10 -18.78
C THR A 68 -9.46 -12.60 -19.09
N SER A 69 -10.52 -11.92 -18.67
CA SER A 69 -10.65 -10.47 -18.67
C SER A 69 -11.34 -10.02 -17.39
N ILE A 70 -11.08 -8.79 -16.98
CA ILE A 70 -11.78 -8.14 -15.88
C ILE A 70 -12.59 -6.95 -16.40
N GLU A 71 -13.73 -6.70 -15.77
CA GLU A 71 -14.50 -5.47 -15.97
C GLU A 71 -14.25 -4.56 -14.77
N LEU A 72 -14.00 -3.28 -15.04
CA LEU A 72 -13.84 -2.24 -14.03
C LEU A 72 -14.86 -1.14 -14.31
N GLY A 73 -15.64 -0.78 -13.30
CA GLY A 73 -16.50 0.40 -13.33
C GLY A 73 -15.72 1.71 -13.22
N GLU A 74 -16.36 2.82 -13.60
CA GLU A 74 -15.82 4.15 -13.28
C GLU A 74 -15.69 4.32 -11.76
N GLY A 75 -14.53 4.81 -11.31
CA GLY A 75 -14.21 4.99 -9.91
C GLY A 75 -13.88 3.68 -9.17
N GLU A 76 -13.95 2.52 -9.82
CA GLU A 76 -13.57 1.25 -9.21
C GLU A 76 -12.06 1.23 -8.91
N GLY A 77 -11.71 0.69 -7.76
CA GLY A 77 -10.35 0.75 -7.20
C GLY A 77 -9.62 -0.58 -7.29
N ILE A 78 -8.41 -0.57 -7.83
CA ILE A 78 -7.41 -1.61 -7.62
C ILE A 78 -6.57 -1.21 -6.40
N PHE A 79 -6.25 -2.19 -5.56
CA PHE A 79 -5.63 -1.96 -4.28
C PHE A 79 -4.28 -2.70 -4.13
N PRO A 80 -3.14 -2.09 -4.51
CA PRO A 80 -1.87 -2.81 -4.58
C PRO A 80 -1.14 -2.94 -3.24
N ALA A 81 -1.35 -2.02 -2.28
CA ALA A 81 -0.54 -1.98 -1.07
C ALA A 81 -1.20 -1.26 0.12
N ILE A 82 -0.90 -1.78 1.32
CA ILE A 82 -1.15 -1.14 2.62
C ILE A 82 0.19 -0.80 3.26
N SER A 83 0.29 0.38 3.88
CA SER A 83 1.36 0.72 4.80
C SER A 83 0.80 1.04 6.17
N CYS A 84 0.75 0.03 7.04
CA CYS A 84 0.32 0.15 8.43
C CYS A 84 1.23 1.11 9.21
N LYS A 85 0.64 1.76 10.20
CA LYS A 85 1.29 2.67 11.14
C LYS A 85 1.07 2.14 12.53
N PHE A 86 2.09 2.33 13.34
CA PHE A 86 2.24 1.62 14.58
C PHE A 86 2.40 2.61 15.72
N THR A 87 1.72 2.32 16.83
CA THR A 87 2.02 2.93 18.12
C THR A 87 2.97 2.03 18.89
N ARG A 88 3.71 2.61 19.82
CA ARG A 88 4.60 1.84 20.70
C ARG A 88 3.81 0.81 21.50
N GLU A 89 2.65 1.21 22.01
CA GLU A 89 1.76 0.35 22.80
C GLU A 89 1.21 -0.79 21.95
N GLY A 90 0.83 -0.52 20.71
CA GLY A 90 0.32 -1.52 19.77
C GLY A 90 1.36 -2.58 19.44
N VAL A 91 2.56 -2.17 19.02
CA VAL A 91 3.63 -3.12 18.68
C VAL A 91 4.11 -3.91 19.89
N THR A 92 4.18 -3.27 21.07
CA THR A 92 4.54 -3.98 22.30
C THR A 92 3.52 -5.06 22.65
N ARG A 93 2.23 -4.80 22.43
CA ARG A 93 1.17 -5.81 22.61
C ARG A 93 1.29 -6.93 21.59
N GLU A 94 1.38 -6.61 20.30
CA GLU A 94 1.49 -7.60 19.22
C GLU A 94 2.70 -8.53 19.40
N LEU A 95 3.84 -7.99 19.83
CA LEU A 95 5.03 -8.77 20.17
C LEU A 95 4.80 -9.64 21.42
N GLY A 96 4.15 -9.09 22.45
CA GLY A 96 3.79 -9.81 23.65
C GLY A 96 2.88 -11.02 23.39
N ASP A 97 1.92 -10.89 22.47
CA ASP A 97 0.99 -11.94 22.07
C ASP A 97 1.70 -13.14 21.41
N VAL A 98 2.90 -12.93 20.87
CA VAL A 98 3.78 -13.99 20.32
C VAL A 98 4.95 -14.35 21.24
N GLY A 99 4.93 -13.93 22.50
CA GLY A 99 5.92 -14.30 23.52
C GLY A 99 7.24 -13.51 23.43
N LEU A 100 7.24 -12.35 22.78
CA LEU A 100 8.38 -11.44 22.71
C LEU A 100 8.18 -10.22 23.61
N GLU A 101 9.22 -9.81 24.31
CA GLU A 101 9.26 -8.61 25.13
C GLU A 101 10.20 -7.58 24.51
N VAL A 102 9.74 -6.33 24.40
CA VAL A 102 10.55 -5.21 23.90
C VAL A 102 11.58 -4.81 24.96
N THR A 103 12.87 -4.98 24.66
CA THR A 103 13.97 -4.69 25.59
C THR A 103 14.61 -3.33 25.33
N GLN A 104 14.57 -2.84 24.09
CA GLN A 104 15.11 -1.54 23.71
C GLN A 104 14.20 -0.86 22.68
N TRP A 105 14.17 0.48 22.72
CA TRP A 105 13.41 1.29 21.79
C TRP A 105 14.21 2.52 21.38
N TYR A 106 14.39 2.70 20.07
CA TYR A 106 15.08 3.81 19.45
C TYR A 106 14.12 4.54 18.51
N THR A 107 14.21 5.86 18.48
CA THR A 107 13.40 6.68 17.58
C THR A 107 14.16 7.95 17.20
N ASP A 108 13.77 8.57 16.09
CA ASP A 108 14.29 9.88 15.71
C ASP A 108 13.81 10.98 16.67
N SER A 109 14.40 12.18 16.60
CA SER A 109 14.08 13.28 17.51
C SER A 109 12.62 13.74 17.46
N ALA A 110 11.91 13.48 16.36
CA ALA A 110 10.50 13.81 16.20
C ALA A 110 9.56 12.62 16.47
N ALA A 111 10.10 11.47 16.86
CA ALA A 111 9.37 10.23 17.13
C ALA A 111 8.49 9.74 15.95
N MET A 112 8.95 9.93 14.71
CA MET A 112 8.21 9.61 13.49
C MET A 112 8.50 8.19 12.96
N TYR A 113 9.63 7.60 13.37
CA TYR A 113 10.02 6.23 13.03
C TYR A 113 10.68 5.55 14.23
N GLY A 114 10.32 4.29 14.48
CA GLY A 114 10.83 3.50 15.60
C GLY A 114 11.61 2.28 15.13
N VAL A 115 12.72 2.00 15.80
CA VAL A 115 13.43 0.72 15.71
C VAL A 115 13.49 0.14 17.11
N LEU A 116 13.09 -1.11 17.27
CA LEU A 116 13.06 -1.78 18.57
C LEU A 116 13.88 -3.07 18.54
N VAL A 117 14.30 -3.49 19.72
CA VAL A 117 14.86 -4.82 19.96
C VAL A 117 13.90 -5.55 20.88
N ALA A 118 13.56 -6.79 20.52
CA ALA A 118 12.73 -7.67 21.34
C ALA A 118 13.43 -9.02 21.54
N ALA A 119 13.20 -9.63 22.70
CA ALA A 119 13.74 -10.93 23.07
C ALA A 119 12.61 -11.84 23.55
N GLN A 120 12.86 -13.15 23.55
CA GLN A 120 11.90 -14.11 24.08
C GLN A 120 11.63 -13.83 25.56
N LYS A 121 10.36 -13.85 25.94
CA LYS A 121 9.94 -13.69 27.33
C LYS A 121 10.40 -14.93 28.12
N ASN A 122 11.22 -14.71 29.14
CA ASN A 122 11.67 -15.77 30.06
C ASN A 122 10.52 -16.22 30.98
#